data_AF-A9WV85-F1
#
_entry.id   AF-A9WV85-F1
#
_cell.length_a   1.000
_cell.length_b   1.000
_cell.length_c   1.000
_cell.angle_alpha   90.00
_cell.angle_beta   90.00
_cell.angle_gamma   90.00
#
_symmetry.space_group_name_H-M   'P 1'
#
loop_
_entity.id
_entity.type
_entity.pdbx_description
1 polymer ?
#
loop_
_entity_poly.entity_id
_entity_poly.type
_entity_poly.pdbx_seq_one_letter_code
_entity_poly.pdbx_strand_id
1 'polypeptide(L)'
;MLADINQYSKDNGLPAMDNKSYRDIGAKPAEFSDEAACQFPSGWQGEQSFDVDSVHTTAPEANILYVGGFNCGGGLDVAMSKILDGKLANIVSNSYGNVGEALPQDVIEGTLNIHLQAAGEGIGLYFSSGDNGDQAAKLGYASPDFPASSPWVTSVGGTSLEVDKNNRYLFETGWGNRLNKVITNPDGSKAYAGPQPGPVQGGGAGGGVSAVFDQPVYQKGIVPDSLANGHRVSPH
;
A
#
# COMPACT_ATOMS: atom_id res chain seq x y z
N MET A 1 0.29 12.27 -15.54
CA MET A 1 1.32 11.92 -14.55
C MET A 1 2.44 12.94 -14.47
N LEU A 2 3.41 13.05 -15.40
CA LEU A 2 4.54 14.02 -15.23
C LEU A 2 4.09 15.49 -15.03
N ALA A 3 3.05 15.93 -15.73
CA ALA A 3 2.48 17.26 -15.53
C ALA A 3 1.86 17.43 -14.12
N ASP A 4 1.19 16.40 -13.63
CA ASP A 4 0.52 16.39 -12.32
C ASP A 4 1.57 16.41 -11.20
N ILE A 5 2.61 15.58 -11.30
CA ILE A 5 3.73 15.54 -10.36
C ILE A 5 4.44 16.90 -10.31
N ASN A 6 4.65 17.55 -11.45
CA ASN A 6 5.27 18.88 -11.49
C ASN A 6 4.36 19.98 -10.94
N GLN A 7 3.04 19.84 -11.07
CA GLN A 7 2.09 20.75 -10.43
C GLN A 7 2.15 20.55 -8.90
N TYR A 8 2.08 19.31 -8.41
CA TYR A 8 2.26 18.98 -7.00
C TYR A 8 3.60 19.49 -6.45
N SER A 9 4.69 19.28 -7.21
CA SER A 9 6.04 19.70 -6.82
C SER A 9 6.14 21.21 -6.66
N LYS A 10 5.53 21.96 -7.59
CA LYS A 10 5.45 23.41 -7.50
C LYS A 10 4.66 23.86 -6.27
N ASP A 11 3.54 23.20 -5.98
CA ASP A 11 2.66 23.56 -4.87
C ASP A 11 3.28 23.24 -3.50
N ASN A 12 4.21 22.29 -3.44
CA ASN A 12 4.88 21.83 -2.21
C ASN A 12 6.36 22.21 -2.10
N GLY A 13 6.90 22.97 -3.05
CA GLY A 13 8.30 23.42 -3.03
C GLY A 13 9.33 22.32 -3.31
N LEU A 14 8.96 21.28 -4.05
CA LEU A 14 9.85 20.20 -4.51
C LEU A 14 10.48 20.56 -5.87
N PRO A 15 11.64 19.96 -6.23
CA PRO A 15 12.24 20.09 -7.56
C PRO A 15 11.28 19.65 -8.66
N ALA A 16 11.36 20.27 -9.84
CA ALA A 16 10.61 19.77 -10.99
C ALA A 16 11.27 18.50 -11.55
N MET A 17 10.46 17.51 -11.89
CA MET A 17 10.87 16.30 -12.59
C MET A 17 10.86 16.51 -14.11
N ASP A 18 11.72 15.76 -14.79
CA ASP A 18 11.86 15.70 -16.23
C ASP A 18 11.93 14.25 -16.72
N ASN A 19 12.14 14.03 -18.02
CA ASN A 19 12.22 12.69 -18.60
C ASN A 19 13.48 11.89 -18.18
N LYS A 20 14.39 12.47 -17.39
CA LYS A 20 15.55 11.76 -16.84
C LYS A 20 15.27 11.26 -15.42
N SER A 21 14.54 12.07 -14.65
CA SER A 21 14.15 11.78 -13.27
C SER A 21 12.84 11.03 -13.14
N TYR A 22 11.96 11.08 -14.15
CA TYR A 22 10.71 10.33 -14.20
C TYR A 22 10.57 9.56 -15.52
N ARG A 23 10.17 8.29 -15.41
CA ARG A 23 9.82 7.46 -16.57
C ARG A 23 8.58 6.63 -16.27
N ASP A 24 7.69 6.55 -17.25
CA ASP A 24 6.52 5.69 -17.24
C ASP A 24 6.69 4.57 -18.27
N ILE A 25 6.58 3.31 -17.82
CA ILE A 25 6.57 2.12 -18.69
C ILE A 25 5.38 1.20 -18.42
N GLY A 26 4.33 1.74 -17.79
CA GLY A 26 3.10 1.02 -17.51
C GLY A 26 2.35 0.61 -18.78
N ALA A 27 1.37 -0.26 -18.60
CA ALA A 27 0.46 -0.66 -19.68
C ALA A 27 -0.25 0.57 -20.26
N LYS A 28 -0.33 0.63 -21.59
CA LYS A 28 -1.08 1.68 -22.28
C LYS A 28 -2.59 1.46 -22.05
N PRO A 29 -3.41 2.52 -22.14
CA PRO A 29 -4.86 2.38 -22.00
C PRO A 29 -5.49 1.34 -22.93
N ALA A 30 -4.96 1.21 -24.16
CA ALA A 30 -5.45 0.22 -25.14
C ALA A 30 -5.05 -1.23 -24.81
N GLU A 31 -4.10 -1.43 -23.90
CA GLU A 31 -3.63 -2.74 -23.45
C GLU A 31 -4.35 -3.19 -22.17
N PHE A 32 -5.09 -2.29 -21.51
CA PHE A 32 -5.75 -2.57 -20.25
C PHE A 32 -6.99 -3.46 -20.43
N SER A 33 -7.12 -4.48 -19.59
CA SER A 33 -8.26 -5.39 -19.55
C SER A 33 -8.96 -5.36 -18.19
N ASP A 34 -10.17 -5.93 -18.13
CA ASP A 34 -10.89 -6.16 -16.87
C ASP A 34 -11.24 -4.88 -16.09
N GLU A 35 -11.48 -3.76 -16.78
CA GLU A 35 -11.77 -2.45 -16.16
C GLU A 35 -12.81 -2.52 -15.04
N ALA A 36 -13.93 -3.20 -15.27
CA ALA A 36 -14.98 -3.32 -14.27
C ALA A 36 -14.53 -4.10 -13.02
N ALA A 37 -13.76 -5.18 -13.19
CA ALA A 37 -13.21 -5.95 -12.09
C ALA A 37 -12.14 -5.13 -11.31
N CYS A 38 -11.43 -4.27 -12.04
CA CYS A 38 -10.42 -3.36 -11.49
C CYS A 38 -10.97 -1.97 -11.14
N GLN A 39 -12.27 -1.87 -10.85
CA GLN A 39 -12.92 -0.67 -10.32
C GLN A 39 -12.89 0.57 -11.24
N PHE A 40 -12.63 0.36 -12.53
CA PHE A 40 -12.41 1.39 -13.55
C PHE A 40 -11.26 2.34 -13.21
N PRO A 41 -10.79 3.17 -14.17
CA PRO A 41 -9.73 4.14 -13.87
C PRO A 41 -10.02 5.07 -12.68
N SER A 42 -11.29 5.37 -12.41
CA SER A 42 -11.68 6.14 -11.22
C SER A 42 -11.29 5.50 -9.89
N GLY A 43 -11.09 4.17 -9.84
CA GLY A 43 -10.73 3.45 -8.63
C GLY A 43 -9.22 3.43 -8.33
N TRP A 44 -8.35 3.69 -9.32
CA TRP A 44 -6.90 3.56 -9.17
C TRP A 44 -6.07 4.74 -9.68
N GLN A 45 -6.61 5.65 -10.50
CA GLN A 45 -5.83 6.79 -11.03
C GLN A 45 -5.36 7.75 -9.92
N GLY A 46 -6.18 7.91 -8.88
CA GLY A 46 -5.80 8.66 -7.69
C GLY A 46 -4.61 8.03 -6.98
N GLU A 47 -4.64 6.70 -6.82
CA GLU A 47 -3.57 5.93 -6.20
C GLU A 47 -2.25 6.09 -6.96
N GLN A 48 -2.26 5.95 -8.28
CA GLN A 48 -1.04 6.04 -9.08
C GLN A 48 -0.34 7.41 -8.95
N SER A 49 -1.13 8.49 -8.95
CA SER A 49 -0.57 9.84 -8.77
C SER A 49 -0.06 10.01 -7.34
N PHE A 50 -0.83 9.53 -6.35
CA PHE A 50 -0.49 9.61 -4.94
C PHE A 50 0.79 8.84 -4.60
N ASP A 51 0.99 7.64 -5.16
CA ASP A 51 2.20 6.84 -4.99
C ASP A 51 3.45 7.60 -5.45
N VAL A 52 3.38 8.17 -6.67
CA VAL A 52 4.52 8.89 -7.24
C VAL A 52 4.81 10.19 -6.47
N ASP A 53 3.77 10.95 -6.12
CA ASP A 53 3.92 12.18 -5.34
C ASP A 53 4.49 11.90 -3.93
N SER A 54 4.09 10.79 -3.31
CA SER A 54 4.59 10.36 -1.99
C SER A 54 6.07 9.97 -2.05
N VAL A 55 6.47 9.19 -3.07
CA VAL A 55 7.88 8.84 -3.28
C VAL A 55 8.71 10.09 -3.57
N HIS A 56 8.23 10.98 -4.44
CA HIS A 56 8.94 12.21 -4.78
C HIS A 56 9.08 13.15 -3.57
N THR A 57 8.05 13.26 -2.73
CA THR A 57 8.13 14.03 -1.48
C THR A 57 9.17 13.46 -0.52
N THR A 58 9.23 12.13 -0.41
CA THR A 58 10.12 11.42 0.52
C THR A 58 11.57 11.43 0.03
N ALA A 59 11.78 11.30 -1.28
CA ALA A 59 13.09 11.28 -1.92
C ALA A 59 13.11 12.17 -3.17
N PRO A 60 13.21 13.50 -3.02
CA PRO A 60 13.08 14.44 -4.14
C PRO A 60 14.17 14.32 -5.23
N GLU A 61 15.28 13.67 -4.91
CA GLU A 61 16.40 13.45 -5.85
C GLU A 61 16.41 12.04 -6.46
N ALA A 62 15.45 11.19 -6.12
CA ALA A 62 15.37 9.83 -6.68
C ALA A 62 14.87 9.86 -8.13
N ASN A 63 15.41 8.95 -8.95
CA ASN A 63 14.79 8.65 -10.24
C ASN A 63 13.59 7.73 -10.01
N ILE A 64 12.41 8.14 -10.46
CA ILE A 64 11.16 7.41 -10.29
C ILE A 64 10.78 6.71 -11.60
N LEU A 65 10.56 5.42 -11.50
CA LEU A 65 10.03 4.58 -12.57
C LEU A 65 8.62 4.13 -12.19
N TYR A 66 7.62 4.63 -12.90
CA TYR A 66 6.25 4.14 -12.76
C TYR A 66 6.00 2.95 -13.69
N VAL A 67 5.45 1.87 -13.13
CA VAL A 67 5.13 0.62 -13.84
C VAL A 67 3.75 0.13 -13.44
N GLY A 68 2.74 0.43 -14.26
CA GLY A 68 1.39 -0.10 -14.10
C GLY A 68 1.16 -1.43 -14.82
N GLY A 69 0.42 -2.34 -14.19
CA GLY A 69 -0.07 -3.58 -14.82
C GLY A 69 -1.19 -3.31 -15.83
N PHE A 70 -1.44 -4.27 -16.72
CA PHE A 70 -2.55 -4.19 -17.69
C PHE A 70 -3.91 -4.64 -17.11
N ASN A 71 -3.92 -5.21 -15.90
CA ASN A 71 -5.09 -5.42 -15.06
C ASN A 71 -4.65 -5.49 -13.59
N CYS A 72 -5.61 -5.70 -12.67
CA CYS A 72 -5.41 -5.76 -11.22
C CYS A 72 -5.11 -7.18 -10.69
N GLY A 73 -4.77 -8.13 -11.57
CA GLY A 73 -4.36 -9.49 -11.22
C GLY A 73 -2.99 -9.80 -11.78
N GLY A 74 -2.88 -10.84 -12.60
CA GLY A 74 -1.61 -11.27 -13.21
C GLY A 74 -0.88 -10.20 -14.04
N GLY A 75 -1.56 -9.12 -14.45
CA GLY A 75 -0.92 -7.97 -15.07
C GLY A 75 0.04 -7.22 -14.14
N LEU A 76 -0.21 -7.23 -12.83
CA LEU A 76 0.71 -6.70 -11.81
C LEU A 76 1.92 -7.61 -11.65
N ASP A 77 1.74 -8.94 -11.68
CA ASP A 77 2.85 -9.89 -11.64
C ASP A 77 3.77 -9.72 -12.85
N VAL A 78 3.20 -9.55 -14.06
CA VAL A 78 3.98 -9.27 -15.28
C VAL A 78 4.73 -7.94 -15.18
N ALA A 79 4.11 -6.91 -14.61
CA ALA A 79 4.76 -5.63 -14.36
C ALA A 79 5.95 -5.77 -13.39
N MET A 80 5.77 -6.53 -12.32
CA MET A 80 6.84 -6.83 -11.36
C MET A 80 7.98 -7.61 -12.02
N SER A 81 7.68 -8.70 -12.73
CA SER A 81 8.71 -9.47 -13.45
C SER A 81 9.49 -8.61 -14.44
N LYS A 82 8.84 -7.68 -15.15
CA LYS A 82 9.51 -6.73 -16.05
C LYS A 82 10.49 -5.82 -15.30
N ILE A 83 10.16 -5.40 -14.08
CA ILE A 83 11.08 -4.62 -13.22
C ILE A 83 12.29 -5.47 -12.84
N LEU A 84 12.05 -6.69 -12.35
CA LEU A 84 13.10 -7.58 -11.85
C LEU A 84 14.02 -8.06 -12.98
N ASP A 85 13.48 -8.63 -14.05
CA ASP A 85 14.25 -9.16 -15.19
C ASP A 85 15.10 -8.08 -15.87
N GLY A 86 14.58 -6.85 -15.92
CA GLY A 86 15.30 -5.69 -16.47
C GLY A 86 16.20 -4.98 -15.46
N LYS A 87 16.17 -5.38 -14.17
CA LYS A 87 16.82 -4.71 -13.04
C LYS A 87 16.58 -3.20 -13.05
N LEU A 88 15.33 -2.83 -13.28
CA LEU A 88 14.95 -1.44 -13.57
C LEU A 88 14.87 -0.56 -12.31
N ALA A 89 14.82 -1.17 -11.13
CA ALA A 89 14.75 -0.48 -9.84
C ALA A 89 15.44 -1.29 -8.74
N ASN A 90 15.93 -0.60 -7.70
CA ASN A 90 16.47 -1.22 -6.48
C ASN A 90 15.44 -1.29 -5.34
N ILE A 91 14.43 -0.42 -5.40
CA ILE A 91 13.34 -0.29 -4.43
C ILE A 91 12.04 -0.23 -5.23
N VAL A 92 11.09 -1.09 -4.88
CA VAL A 92 9.77 -1.12 -5.51
C VAL A 92 8.71 -0.94 -4.42
N SER A 93 8.00 0.18 -4.48
CA SER A 93 6.86 0.49 -3.61
C SER A 93 5.57 -0.01 -4.26
N ASN A 94 4.73 -0.70 -3.50
CA ASN A 94 3.50 -1.31 -3.99
C ASN A 94 2.33 -0.98 -3.03
N SER A 95 1.30 -0.34 -3.58
CA SER A 95 0.08 0.05 -2.84
C SER A 95 -1.14 -0.75 -3.32
N TYR A 96 -0.97 -2.07 -3.44
CA TYR A 96 -2.04 -3.01 -3.79
C TYR A 96 -1.95 -4.30 -2.97
N GLY A 97 -3.09 -4.97 -2.83
CA GLY A 97 -3.19 -6.22 -2.10
C GLY A 97 -4.52 -6.93 -2.28
N ASN A 98 -4.54 -8.21 -1.94
CA ASN A 98 -5.73 -9.03 -1.78
C ASN A 98 -6.23 -8.91 -0.35
N VAL A 99 -7.52 -9.17 -0.19
CA VAL A 99 -8.19 -9.21 1.12
C VAL A 99 -7.88 -10.54 1.79
N GLY A 100 -6.94 -10.51 2.73
CA GLY A 100 -6.49 -11.72 3.40
C GLY A 100 -5.59 -12.63 2.56
N GLU A 101 -5.37 -13.84 3.07
CA GLU A 101 -4.47 -14.84 2.47
C GLU A 101 -5.20 -16.06 1.88
N ALA A 102 -6.53 -16.06 1.89
CA ALA A 102 -7.36 -17.15 1.37
C ALA A 102 -7.41 -17.13 -0.18
N LEU A 103 -6.25 -17.35 -0.80
CA LEU A 103 -6.04 -17.33 -2.24
C LEU A 103 -5.74 -18.74 -2.76
N PRO A 104 -5.96 -19.00 -4.07
CA PRO A 104 -5.48 -20.21 -4.71
C PRO A 104 -3.96 -20.40 -4.49
N GLN A 105 -3.55 -21.65 -4.24
CA GLN A 105 -2.16 -21.97 -3.90
C GLN A 105 -1.18 -21.55 -5.01
N ASP A 106 -1.57 -21.71 -6.28
CA ASP A 106 -0.78 -21.33 -7.44
C ASP A 106 -0.55 -19.81 -7.53
N VAL A 107 -1.51 -19.00 -7.09
CA VAL A 107 -1.35 -17.54 -6.98
C VAL A 107 -0.31 -17.20 -5.92
N ILE A 108 -0.40 -17.80 -4.73
CA ILE A 108 0.55 -17.57 -3.64
C ILE A 108 1.97 -17.98 -4.07
N GLU A 109 2.13 -19.18 -4.62
CA GLU A 109 3.43 -19.69 -5.07
C GLU A 109 4.02 -18.88 -6.22
N GLY A 110 3.19 -18.47 -7.19
CA GLY A 110 3.60 -17.61 -8.30
C GLY A 110 4.17 -16.28 -7.81
N THR A 111 3.44 -15.57 -6.95
CA THR A 111 3.88 -14.30 -6.36
C THR A 111 5.11 -14.49 -5.46
N LEU A 112 5.21 -15.59 -4.69
CA LEU A 112 6.39 -15.87 -3.88
C LEU A 112 7.65 -16.08 -4.72
N ASN A 113 7.56 -16.71 -5.88
CA ASN A 113 8.71 -16.88 -6.77
C ASN A 113 9.28 -15.52 -7.22
N ILE A 114 8.40 -14.57 -7.51
CA ILE A 114 8.78 -13.18 -7.84
C ILE A 114 9.46 -12.50 -6.65
N HIS A 115 8.90 -12.64 -5.45
CA HIS A 115 9.50 -12.06 -4.24
C HIS A 115 10.86 -12.66 -3.90
N LEU A 116 11.01 -13.98 -4.08
CA LEU A 116 12.28 -14.69 -3.92
C LEU A 116 13.33 -14.22 -4.92
N GLN A 117 12.95 -14.01 -6.18
CA GLN A 117 13.83 -13.42 -7.19
C GLN A 117 14.30 -12.04 -6.74
N ALA A 118 13.38 -11.14 -6.34
CA ALA A 118 13.74 -9.80 -5.88
C ALA A 118 14.72 -9.85 -4.69
N ALA A 119 14.43 -10.68 -3.68
CA ALA A 119 15.30 -10.86 -2.53
C ALA A 119 16.69 -11.40 -2.94
N GLY A 120 16.76 -12.36 -3.85
CA GLY A 120 18.01 -12.93 -4.36
C GLY A 120 18.81 -11.96 -5.24
N GLU A 121 18.14 -11.03 -5.91
CA GLU A 121 18.76 -10.00 -6.74
C GLU A 121 19.10 -8.70 -5.98
N GLY A 122 18.74 -8.62 -4.70
CA GLY A 122 18.98 -7.43 -3.86
C GLY A 122 18.05 -6.25 -4.18
N ILE A 123 16.85 -6.54 -4.69
CA ILE A 123 15.80 -5.56 -4.95
C ILE A 123 14.81 -5.59 -3.78
N GLY A 124 14.64 -4.45 -3.10
CA GLY A 124 13.72 -4.32 -1.98
C GLY A 124 12.28 -4.15 -2.44
N LEU A 125 11.39 -5.03 -2.01
CA LEU A 125 9.94 -4.92 -2.24
C LEU A 125 9.24 -4.44 -0.98
N TYR A 126 8.45 -3.37 -1.12
CA TYR A 126 7.67 -2.75 -0.05
C TYR A 126 6.20 -2.81 -0.44
N PHE A 127 5.37 -3.34 0.45
CA PHE A 127 3.93 -3.49 0.24
C PHE A 127 3.17 -2.83 1.38
N SER A 128 2.15 -2.03 1.06
CA SER A 128 1.20 -1.55 2.06
C SER A 128 0.56 -2.74 2.77
N SER A 129 0.44 -2.66 4.10
CA SER A 129 -0.14 -3.72 4.94
C SER A 129 -1.66 -3.86 4.80
N GLY A 130 -2.32 -2.87 4.18
CA GLY A 130 -3.77 -2.77 4.01
C GLY A 130 -4.39 -1.58 4.75
N ASP A 131 -5.64 -1.27 4.44
CA ASP A 131 -6.41 -0.14 5.02
C ASP A 131 -7.63 -0.59 5.83
N ASN A 132 -7.80 -1.90 6.01
CA ASN A 132 -8.99 -2.49 6.61
C ASN A 132 -8.72 -3.25 7.91
N GLY A 133 -7.67 -2.85 8.64
CA GLY A 133 -7.29 -3.54 9.86
C GLY A 133 -6.85 -4.97 9.58
N ASP A 134 -7.15 -5.87 10.52
CA ASP A 134 -6.90 -7.31 10.38
C ASP A 134 -7.93 -8.03 9.49
N GLN A 135 -8.68 -7.29 8.66
CA GLN A 135 -9.75 -7.79 7.80
C GLN A 135 -10.91 -8.51 8.51
N ALA A 136 -10.95 -8.57 9.85
CA ALA A 136 -11.96 -9.33 10.58
C ALA A 136 -13.39 -8.86 10.30
N ALA A 137 -13.58 -7.55 10.08
CA ALA A 137 -14.87 -6.99 9.73
C ALA A 137 -15.43 -7.52 8.39
N LYS A 138 -14.55 -7.90 7.46
CA LYS A 138 -14.91 -8.36 6.11
C LYS A 138 -14.90 -9.88 5.99
N LEU A 139 -13.91 -10.54 6.62
CA LEU A 139 -13.69 -11.99 6.52
C LEU A 139 -14.36 -12.79 7.63
N GLY A 140 -14.72 -12.13 8.75
CA GLY A 140 -15.21 -12.81 9.96
C GLY A 140 -14.11 -13.46 10.82
N TYR A 141 -12.84 -13.32 10.41
CA TYR A 141 -11.65 -13.74 11.14
C TYR A 141 -10.49 -12.81 10.80
N ALA A 142 -9.51 -12.70 11.71
CA ALA A 142 -8.32 -11.89 11.50
C ALA A 142 -7.39 -12.52 10.44
N SER A 143 -6.95 -11.73 9.46
CA SER A 143 -5.99 -12.10 8.42
C SER A 143 -5.19 -10.86 8.01
N PRO A 144 -3.86 -10.96 7.85
CA PRO A 144 -3.11 -9.94 7.13
C PRO A 144 -3.42 -10.03 5.63
N ASP A 145 -3.16 -8.95 4.88
CA ASP A 145 -3.32 -8.93 3.42
C ASP A 145 -2.11 -9.52 2.69
N PHE A 146 -2.36 -10.21 1.58
CA PHE A 146 -1.33 -10.71 0.66
C PHE A 146 -1.28 -9.84 -0.61
N PRO A 147 -0.11 -9.34 -1.07
CA PRO A 147 1.23 -9.91 -0.85
C PRO A 147 2.02 -9.37 0.33
N ALA A 148 1.50 -8.39 1.06
CA ALA A 148 2.17 -7.81 2.23
C ALA A 148 2.48 -8.85 3.31
N SER A 149 1.75 -9.96 3.36
CA SER A 149 2.01 -11.07 4.26
C SER A 149 3.18 -11.98 3.86
N SER A 150 3.86 -11.76 2.73
CA SER A 150 5.00 -12.56 2.28
C SER A 150 6.27 -12.37 3.14
N PRO A 151 6.99 -13.44 3.55
CA PRO A 151 8.25 -13.35 4.29
C PRO A 151 9.41 -12.71 3.51
N TRP A 152 9.23 -12.45 2.23
CA TRP A 152 10.25 -11.92 1.32
C TRP A 152 10.05 -10.44 0.96
N VAL A 153 9.04 -9.79 1.55
CA VAL A 153 8.76 -8.36 1.35
C VAL A 153 8.76 -7.61 2.68
N THR A 154 8.96 -6.31 2.61
CA THR A 154 8.74 -5.41 3.74
C THR A 154 7.28 -4.96 3.74
N SER A 155 6.51 -5.44 4.72
CA SER A 155 5.14 -4.95 4.96
C SER A 155 5.19 -3.62 5.69
N VAL A 156 4.52 -2.60 5.16
CA VAL A 156 4.53 -1.23 5.68
C VAL A 156 3.17 -0.90 6.31
N GLY A 157 3.17 -0.66 7.62
CA GLY A 157 2.01 -0.24 8.42
C GLY A 157 1.66 1.23 8.24
N GLY A 158 0.55 1.65 8.83
CA GLY A 158 0.13 3.05 8.90
C GLY A 158 0.16 3.61 10.33
N THR A 159 0.54 4.88 10.49
CA THR A 159 0.50 5.58 11.78
C THR A 159 -0.39 6.82 11.72
N SER A 160 -0.87 7.27 12.88
CA SER A 160 -1.37 8.64 13.06
C SER A 160 -0.26 9.46 13.69
N LEU A 161 0.27 10.42 12.94
CA LEU A 161 1.39 11.27 13.33
C LEU A 161 0.90 12.59 13.91
N GLU A 162 1.33 12.90 15.13
CA GLU A 162 1.11 14.21 15.74
C GLU A 162 2.37 15.08 15.58
N VAL A 163 2.17 16.32 15.15
CA VAL A 163 3.22 17.34 15.02
C VAL A 163 2.83 18.62 15.76
N ASP A 164 3.83 19.34 16.28
CA ASP A 164 3.57 20.64 16.88
C ASP A 164 3.32 21.74 15.83
N LYS A 165 2.94 22.94 16.30
CA LYS A 165 2.70 24.12 15.43
C LYS A 165 3.90 24.56 14.57
N ASN A 166 5.09 24.01 14.83
CA ASN A 166 6.31 24.27 14.07
C ASN A 166 6.72 23.05 13.23
N ASN A 167 5.80 22.11 12.97
CA ASN A 167 6.01 20.87 12.22
C ASN A 167 7.06 19.92 12.82
N ARG A 168 7.27 19.96 14.15
CA ARG A 168 8.16 19.01 14.81
C ARG A 168 7.39 17.78 15.23
N TYR A 169 7.99 16.61 14.98
CA TYR A 169 7.51 15.31 15.47
C TYR A 169 7.23 15.37 16.98
N LEU A 170 6.05 14.88 17.39
CA LEU A 170 5.72 14.68 18.80
C LEU A 170 5.62 13.19 19.13
N PHE A 171 4.65 12.49 18.54
CA PHE A 171 4.45 11.05 18.73
C PHE A 171 3.64 10.45 17.58
N GLU A 172 3.63 9.12 17.52
CA GLU A 172 2.79 8.34 16.61
C GLU A 172 1.96 7.31 17.37
N THR A 173 0.77 7.02 16.87
CA THR A 173 -0.06 5.89 17.28
C THR A 173 -0.38 5.01 16.08
N GLY A 174 -0.91 3.80 16.31
CA GLY A 174 -1.50 3.00 15.23
C GLY A 174 -2.56 3.79 14.48
N TRP A 175 -2.61 3.65 13.16
CA TRP A 175 -3.59 4.36 12.35
C TRP A 175 -4.96 3.71 12.40
N GLY A 176 -5.98 4.53 12.63
CA GLY A 176 -7.38 4.16 12.46
C GLY A 176 -8.28 5.37 12.55
N ASN A 177 -9.29 5.44 11.67
CA ASN A 177 -10.26 6.53 11.65
C ASN A 177 -11.69 6.04 11.90
N ARG A 178 -12.46 6.89 12.59
CA ARG A 178 -13.88 6.72 12.84
C ARG A 178 -14.64 7.82 12.11
N LEU A 179 -15.57 7.43 11.25
CA LEU A 179 -16.35 8.34 10.42
C LEU A 179 -17.69 8.64 11.07
N ASN A 180 -18.10 9.90 10.98
CA ASN A 180 -19.41 10.38 11.38
C ASN A 180 -20.06 11.13 10.23
N LYS A 181 -21.35 10.89 9.99
CA LYS A 181 -22.08 11.52 8.89
C LYS A 181 -22.28 13.01 9.20
N VAL A 182 -21.94 13.86 8.25
CA VAL A 182 -22.32 15.28 8.31
C VAL A 182 -23.76 15.43 7.83
N ILE A 183 -24.60 16.04 8.66
CA ILE A 183 -25.99 16.36 8.37
C ILE A 183 -26.18 17.87 8.27
N THR A 184 -27.19 18.28 7.50
CA THR A 184 -27.64 19.67 7.44
C THR A 184 -28.88 19.82 8.32
N ASN A 185 -28.80 20.70 9.31
CA ASN A 185 -29.92 21.06 10.18
C ASN A 185 -30.99 21.86 9.40
N PRO A 186 -32.22 21.97 9.92
CA PRO A 186 -33.27 22.75 9.27
C PRO A 186 -32.92 24.23 9.03
N ASP A 187 -32.00 24.79 9.83
CA ASP A 187 -31.50 26.17 9.70
C ASP A 187 -30.35 26.30 8.66
N GLY A 188 -29.98 25.22 7.99
CA GLY A 188 -28.88 25.18 7.01
C GLY A 188 -27.48 24.97 7.62
N SER A 189 -27.34 24.93 8.95
CA SER A 189 -26.07 24.65 9.60
C SER A 189 -25.65 23.19 9.43
N LYS A 190 -24.35 22.92 9.40
CA LYS A 190 -23.80 21.55 9.33
C LYS A 190 -23.47 21.04 10.73
N ALA A 191 -23.86 19.80 11.03
CA ALA A 191 -23.55 19.13 12.28
C ALA A 191 -23.17 17.66 12.04
N TYR A 192 -22.53 17.02 13.02
CA TYR A 192 -22.36 15.56 13.00
C TYR A 192 -23.68 14.89 13.42
N ALA A 193 -24.00 13.74 12.80
CA ALA A 193 -25.21 12.98 13.07
C ALA A 193 -25.26 12.36 14.49
N GLY A 194 -24.13 12.35 15.22
CA GLY A 194 -24.03 11.78 16.56
C GLY A 194 -22.74 12.20 17.28
N PRO A 195 -22.50 11.67 18.50
CA PRO A 195 -21.30 11.95 19.26
C PRO A 195 -20.02 11.48 18.54
N GLN A 196 -18.89 12.08 18.90
CA GLN A 196 -17.56 11.64 18.46
C GLN A 196 -16.94 10.71 19.52
N PRO A 197 -16.18 9.67 19.13
CA PRO A 197 -15.88 9.27 17.74
C PRO A 197 -17.10 8.68 17.03
N GLY A 198 -17.18 8.87 15.71
CA GLY A 198 -18.28 8.37 14.89
C GLY A 198 -18.42 6.83 14.89
N PRO A 199 -19.61 6.29 14.60
CA PRO A 199 -19.88 4.86 14.73
C PRO A 199 -19.29 4.01 13.60
N VAL A 200 -18.93 4.62 12.46
CA VAL A 200 -18.46 3.90 11.26
C VAL A 200 -16.95 3.77 11.31
N GLN A 201 -16.40 2.58 11.11
CA GLN A 201 -14.96 2.41 10.88
C GLN A 201 -14.63 2.92 9.47
N GLY A 202 -13.72 3.88 9.38
CA GLY A 202 -13.29 4.47 8.10
C GLY A 202 -12.15 3.71 7.43
N GLY A 203 -11.37 2.98 8.21
CA GLY A 203 -10.11 2.37 7.81
C GLY A 203 -9.14 2.30 8.98
N GLY A 204 -8.01 1.64 8.77
CA GLY A 204 -6.94 1.51 9.75
C GLY A 204 -5.83 0.62 9.22
N ALA A 205 -4.65 0.74 9.83
CA ALA A 205 -3.47 0.01 9.40
C ALA A 205 -3.78 -1.47 9.31
N GLY A 206 -3.48 -2.07 8.15
CA GLY A 206 -3.58 -3.51 7.98
C GLY A 206 -2.49 -4.22 8.79
N GLY A 207 -2.60 -5.54 8.90
CA GLY A 207 -1.63 -6.34 9.64
C GLY A 207 -2.24 -7.56 10.29
N GLY A 208 -1.43 -8.29 11.04
CA GLY A 208 -1.86 -9.49 11.74
C GLY A 208 -0.93 -10.67 11.56
N VAL A 209 -1.40 -11.83 12.00
CA VAL A 209 -0.65 -13.09 12.00
C VAL A 209 -1.07 -13.91 10.80
N SER A 210 -0.10 -14.32 9.98
CA SER A 210 -0.35 -15.11 8.79
C SER A 210 -0.89 -16.50 9.15
N ALA A 211 -1.84 -16.99 8.36
CA ALA A 211 -2.30 -18.38 8.39
C ALA A 211 -1.52 -19.27 7.41
N VAL A 212 -0.73 -18.67 6.52
CA VAL A 212 -0.03 -19.36 5.42
C VAL A 212 1.46 -19.51 5.69
N PHE A 213 2.09 -18.47 6.24
CA PHE A 213 3.54 -18.39 6.37
C PHE A 213 4.00 -18.65 7.81
N ASP A 214 4.92 -19.61 7.96
CA ASP A 214 5.65 -19.82 9.21
C ASP A 214 6.44 -18.57 9.60
N GLN A 215 6.71 -18.42 10.90
CA GLN A 215 7.51 -17.34 11.44
C GLN A 215 8.92 -17.40 10.84
N PRO A 216 9.33 -16.38 10.07
CA PRO A 216 10.65 -16.36 9.50
C PRO A 216 11.71 -16.20 10.59
N VAL A 217 12.91 -16.72 10.35
CA VAL A 217 14.00 -16.72 11.34
C VAL A 217 14.33 -15.33 11.87
N TYR A 218 14.17 -14.28 11.05
CA TYR A 218 14.42 -12.90 11.44
C TYR A 218 13.34 -12.32 12.37
N GLN A 219 12.17 -12.95 12.49
CA GLN A 219 11.14 -12.58 13.47
C GLN A 219 11.21 -13.39 14.77
N LYS A 220 11.90 -14.53 14.77
CA LYS A 220 12.04 -15.37 15.97
C LYS A 220 12.85 -14.64 17.04
N GLY A 221 12.30 -14.55 18.24
CA GLY A 221 12.91 -13.83 19.36
C GLY A 221 12.79 -12.29 19.30
N ILE A 222 12.20 -11.75 18.23
CA ILE A 222 11.87 -10.32 18.09
C ILE A 222 10.37 -10.11 18.29
N VAL A 223 9.55 -10.88 17.55
CA VAL A 223 8.10 -10.88 17.73
C VAL A 223 7.76 -11.82 18.89
N PRO A 224 6.96 -11.38 19.89
CA PRO A 224 6.56 -12.24 21.00
C PRO A 224 5.90 -13.53 20.51
N ASP A 225 6.30 -14.68 21.07
CA ASP A 225 5.73 -15.99 20.69
C ASP A 225 4.22 -16.06 20.93
N SER A 226 3.72 -15.36 21.95
CA SER A 226 2.29 -15.25 22.24
C SER A 226 1.49 -14.51 21.16
N LEU A 227 2.17 -13.69 20.35
CA LEU A 227 1.58 -13.00 19.21
C LEU A 227 1.79 -13.82 17.93
N ALA A 228 3.03 -14.23 17.65
CA ALA A 228 3.38 -14.94 16.42
C ALA A 228 2.74 -16.33 16.34
N ASN A 229 2.67 -17.06 17.46
CA ASN A 229 2.23 -18.45 17.51
C ASN A 229 2.90 -19.33 16.43
N GLY A 230 4.18 -19.08 16.15
CA GLY A 230 4.95 -19.80 15.13
C GLY A 230 4.72 -19.34 13.68
N HIS A 231 3.96 -18.27 13.46
CA HIS A 231 3.65 -17.72 12.13
C HIS A 231 4.25 -16.32 11.92
N ARG A 232 4.32 -15.90 10.64
CA ARG A 232 4.77 -14.56 10.26
C ARG A 232 3.78 -13.51 10.75
N VAL A 233 4.30 -12.40 11.27
CA VAL A 233 3.47 -11.26 11.71
C VAL A 233 3.75 -10.05 10.83
N SER A 234 2.71 -9.48 10.22
CA SER A 234 2.75 -8.16 9.59
C SER A 234 2.43 -7.08 10.63
N PRO A 235 3.10 -5.91 10.57
CA PRO A 235 2.82 -4.80 11.48
C PRO A 235 1.37 -4.34 11.35
N HIS A 236 0.78 -3.92 12.48
CA HIS A 236 -0.56 -3.33 12.64
C HIS A 236 -0.43 -2.14 13.60
#